data_AF-A0A7Y0Q5N8-F1
#
_entry.id   AF-A0A7Y0Q5N8-F1
#
_cell.length_a   1.000
_cell.length_b   1.000
_cell.length_c   1.000
_cell.angle_alpha   90.00
_cell.angle_beta   90.00
_cell.angle_gamma   90.00
#
_symmetry.space_group_name_H-M   'P 1'
#
loop_
_entity.id
_entity.type
_entity.pdbx_description
1 polymer ?
#
loop_
_entity_poly.entity_id
_entity_poly.type
_entity_poly.pdbx_seq_one_letter_code
_entity_poly.pdbx_strand_id
1 'polypeptide(L)' 'MEYSTAKAIRQIKLHNDKKVSINGKHSCPLQAMAFAFQYHTLDINESTTEMKVTGRDKVKVNEAFLIK' A
#
# COMPACT_ATOMS: atom_id res chain seq x y z
N MET A 1 1.94 3.98 10.86
CA MET A 1 1.13 5.22 10.77
C MET A 1 0.08 5.04 9.68
N GLU A 2 -1.14 5.54 9.88
CA GLU A 2 -2.21 5.41 8.89
C GLU A 2 -2.10 6.46 7.78
N TYR A 3 -2.12 6.00 6.53
CA TYR A 3 -2.02 6.80 5.32
C TYR A 3 -3.20 6.53 4.40
N SER A 4 -3.72 7.58 3.77
CA SER A 4 -4.58 7.42 2.60
C SER A 4 -3.80 6.84 1.43
N THR A 5 -4.48 6.16 0.50
CA THR A 5 -3.87 5.51 -0.68
C THR A 5 -2.84 6.38 -1.39
N ALA A 6 -3.19 7.65 -1.68
CA ALA A 6 -2.30 8.57 -2.38
C ALA A 6 -1.04 8.92 -1.57
N LYS A 7 -1.19 9.15 -0.26
CA LYS A 7 -0.05 9.42 0.62
C LYS A 7 0.83 8.18 0.78
N ALA A 8 0.22 6.99 0.88
CA ALA A 8 0.92 5.72 0.96
C ALA A 8 1.78 5.47 -0.29
N ILE A 9 1.22 5.67 -1.48
CA ILE A 9 1.96 5.55 -2.76
C ILE A 9 3.12 6.54 -2.81
N ARG A 10 2.90 7.79 -2.36
CA ARG A 10 3.97 8.79 -2.32
C ARG A 10 5.10 8.36 -1.39
N GLN A 11 4.78 7.80 -0.22
CA GLN A 11 5.80 7.28 0.70
C GLN A 11 6.56 6.10 0.10
N ILE A 12 5.87 5.13 -0.49
CA ILE A 12 6.50 3.98 -1.16
C ILE A 12 7.46 4.45 -2.26
N LYS A 13 7.07 5.47 -3.03
CA LYS A 13 7.91 6.03 -4.10
C LYS A 13 9.14 6.80 -3.59
N LEU A 14 9.02 7.51 -2.47
CA LEU A 14 10.14 8.25 -1.86
C LEU A 14 11.20 7.33 -1.29
N HIS A 15 10.81 6.11 -0.89
CA HIS A 15 11.67 5.15 -0.20
C HIS A 15 11.99 3.94 -1.09
N ASN A 16 12.28 4.19 -2.36
CA ASN A 16 12.56 3.17 -3.37
C ASN A 16 13.83 2.34 -3.08
N ASP A 17 14.71 2.86 -2.21
CA ASP A 17 15.99 2.23 -1.83
C ASP A 17 15.84 1.20 -0.70
N LYS A 18 14.67 1.14 -0.05
CA LYS A 18 14.40 0.24 1.09
C LYS A 18 13.72 -1.05 0.64
N LYS A 19 13.99 -2.14 1.37
CA LYS A 19 13.23 -3.39 1.21
C LYS A 19 11.78 -3.14 1.62
N VAL A 20 10.84 -3.50 0.75
CA VAL A 20 9.41 -3.36 1.03
C VAL A 20 8.83 -4.73 1.36
N SER A 21 8.01 -4.82 2.39
CA SER A 21 7.21 -6.00 2.65
C SER A 21 5.74 -5.66 2.82
N ILE A 22 4.90 -6.49 2.20
CA ILE A 22 3.44 -6.39 2.25
C ILE A 22 2.96 -7.56 3.10
N ASN A 23 2.27 -7.28 4.21
CA ASN A 23 1.80 -8.32 5.14
C ASN A 23 2.89 -9.35 5.53
N GLY A 24 4.14 -8.88 5.72
CA GLY A 24 5.28 -9.73 6.11
C GLY A 24 5.94 -10.52 4.96
N LYS A 25 5.49 -10.37 3.71
CA LYS A 25 6.16 -10.95 2.53
C LYS A 25 6.98 -9.88 1.82
N HIS A 26 8.24 -10.20 1.50
CA HIS A 26 9.07 -9.31 0.70
C HIS A 26 8.42 -9.07 -0.67
N SER A 27 8.36 -7.81 -1.10
CA SER A 27 7.67 -7.39 -2.31
C SER A 27 8.44 -6.23 -2.95
N CYS A 28 8.29 -6.04 -4.25
CA CYS A 28 8.87 -4.86 -4.89
C CYS A 28 8.01 -3.61 -4.63
N PRO A 29 8.59 -2.40 -4.73
CA PRO A 29 7.85 -1.15 -4.55
C PRO A 29 6.61 -1.04 -5.46
N LEU A 30 6.70 -1.56 -6.69
CA LEU A 30 5.57 -1.59 -7.62
C LEU A 30 4.42 -2.47 -7.13
N GLN A 31 4.71 -3.64 -6.56
CA GLN A 31 3.70 -4.50 -5.93
C GLN A 31 3.06 -3.82 -4.72
N ALA A 32 3.85 -3.07 -3.94
CA ALA A 32 3.31 -2.32 -2.80
C ALA A 32 2.39 -1.17 -3.23
N MET A 33 2.71 -0.49 -4.33
CA MET A 33 1.81 0.50 -4.94
C MET A 33 0.53 -0.15 -5.46
N ALA A 34 0.63 -1.28 -6.17
CA ALA A 34 -0.53 -2.04 -6.63
C ALA A 34 -1.42 -2.50 -5.47
N PHE A 35 -0.81 -2.96 -4.38
CA PHE A 35 -1.52 -3.30 -3.15
C PHE A 35 -2.21 -2.09 -2.53
N ALA A 36 -1.56 -0.93 -2.49
CA ALA A 36 -2.15 0.29 -1.95
C ALA A 36 -3.48 0.66 -2.64
N PHE A 37 -3.59 0.49 -3.96
CA PHE A 37 -4.84 0.78 -4.69
C PHE A 37 -6.05 -0.06 -4.26
N GLN A 38 -5.82 -1.21 -3.61
CA GLN A 38 -6.91 -2.06 -3.13
C GLN A 38 -7.49 -1.59 -1.80
N TYR A 39 -6.94 -0.53 -1.18
CA TYR A 39 -7.33 -0.05 0.14
C TYR A 39 -7.54 1.47 0.15
N HIS A 40 -8.54 1.95 0.88
CA HIS A 40 -8.76 3.38 1.15
C HIS A 40 -7.70 3.94 2.10
N THR A 41 -7.37 3.16 3.14
CA THR A 41 -6.30 3.48 4.09
C THR A 41 -5.38 2.29 4.31
N LEU A 42 -4.09 2.58 4.48
CA LEU A 42 -3.02 1.62 4.72
C LEU A 42 -2.19 2.08 5.90
N ASP A 43 -1.66 1.12 6.65
CA ASP A 43 -0.67 1.35 7.69
C ASP A 43 0.72 1.14 7.08
N ILE A 44 1.56 2.17 7.15
CA ILE A 44 2.98 2.06 6.78
C ILE A 44 3.80 2.20 8.05
N ASN A 45 4.61 1.19 8.33
CA ASN A 45 5.58 1.18 9.40
C ASN A 45 6.97 1.11 8.79
N GLU A 46 7.69 2.22 8.89
CA GLU A 46 9.03 2.35 8.37
C GLU A 46 10.05 2.01 9.46
N SER A 47 10.99 1.13 9.13
CA SER A 47 12.18 0.84 9.92
C SER A 47 13.43 1.32 9.18
N THR A 48 14.57 1.26 9.84
CA THR A 48 15.87 1.69 9.28
C THR A 48 16.22 0.93 8.00
N THR A 49 15.81 -0.33 7.90
CA THR A 49 16.18 -1.26 6.82
C THR A 49 15.02 -1.73 5.95
N GLU A 50 13.78 -1.61 6.43
CA GLU A 50 12.61 -2.19 5.80
C GLU A 50 11.37 -1.30 5.97
N MET A 51 10.51 -1.27 4.96
CA MET A 51 9.20 -0.63 5.01
C MET A 51 8.12 -1.70 4.97
N LYS A 52 7.27 -1.72 6.01
CA LYS A 52 6.15 -2.65 6.14
C LYS A 52 4.86 -1.95 5.77
N VAL A 53 4.11 -2.55 4.84
CA VAL A 53 2.82 -2.04 4.35
C VAL A 53 1.73 -3.05 4.71
N THR A 54 0.68 -2.57 5.38
CA THR A 54 -0.47 -3.37 5.80
C THR A 54 -1.77 -2.65 5.42
N GLY A 55 -2.71 -3.35 4.80
CA GLY A 55 -4.02 -2.76 4.46
C GLY A 55 -4.93 -2.63 5.69
N ARG A 56 -5.65 -1.52 5.84
CA ARG A 56 -6.63 -1.29 6.92
C ARG A 56 -8.05 -1.39 6.40
N ASP A 57 -8.42 -0.49 5.48
CA ASP A 57 -9.76 -0.41 4.94
C ASP A 57 -9.76 -0.75 3.45
N LYS A 58 -10.41 -1.86 3.08
CA LYS A 58 -10.36 -2.39 1.72
C LYS A 58 -11.40 -1.70 0.85
N VAL A 59 -10.99 -1.30 -0.36
CA VAL A 59 -11.92 -0.74 -1.35
C VAL A 59 -12.96 -1.80 -1.71
N LYS A 60 -14.23 -1.46 -1.53
CA LYS A 60 -15.36 -2.29 -1.97
C LYS A 60 -15.80 -1.85 -3.35
N VAL A 61 -15.73 -2.77 -4.31
CA VAL A 61 -16.28 -2.52 -5.65
C VAL A 61 -17.79 -2.47 -5.53
N ASN A 62 -18.40 -1.39 -5.99
CA ASN A 62 -19.84 -1.30 -6.10
C ASN A 62 -20.27 -1.81 -7.47
N GLU A 63 -20.74 -3.06 -7.50
CA GLU A 63 -21.15 -3.75 -8.73
C GLU A 63 -22.29 -3.03 -9.46
N ALA A 64 -23.07 -2.19 -8.77
CA ALA A 64 -24.15 -1.41 -9.39
C ALA A 64 -23.64 -0.37 -10.41
N PHE A 65 -22.36 0.01 -10.34
CA PHE A 65 -21.73 0.99 -11.23
C PHE A 65 -20.72 0.39 -12.19
N LEU A 66 -20.58 -0.94 -12.24
CA LEU A 66 -19.75 -1.59 -13.25
C LEU A 66 -20.51 -1.62 -14.57
N ILE A 67 -19.93 -1.00 -15.60
CA ILE A 67 -20.39 -1.16 -16.98
C ILE A 67 -20.09 -2.61 -17.38
N LYS A 68 -21.13 -3.37 -17.68
CA LYS A 68 -21.05 -4.78 -18.11
C LYS A 68 -20.59 -4.90 -19.55
#